data_AF-A0A1X9SXI6-F1
#
_entry.id   AF-A0A1X9SXI6-F1
#
_cell.length_a   1.000
_cell.length_b   1.000
_cell.length_c   1.000
_cell.angle_alpha   90.00
_cell.angle_beta   90.00
_cell.angle_gamma   90.00
#
_symmetry.space_group_name_H-M   'P 1'
#
loop_
_entity.id
_entity.type
_entity.pdbx_description
1 polymer ?
#
loop_
_entity_poly.entity_id
_entity_poly.type
_entity_poly.pdbx_seq_one_letter_code
_entity_poly.pdbx_strand_id
1 'polypeptide(L)'
;MSKIWYFLVGALLVGCGDERAISFSDLNSSEQDKYILKSKYEALSDYFSWLELRDFNIQSDMLEIPNDIDTLKKNLEVAITDNRVLLSDNAQLVRQNLELAKEIESQKIAISNANESSKNAYNEAIKSSQAQHYDNITELTKRINELEVDSVESIKRYEQKIVDLENNIDKLKSELEKTKTIADERVKNSANKATQESINLQNINKKLSDELNALKAQNSKFNAEFSSNLNAKDKEIESLKSQINSKNDELSKLMHSQTLALIELQNKSAKNVDELKSEIDRQRNEYFAEINSKNDQIKKLNLTIQNLNNQRDKEIKNIENQILNNYKKSQENRDKQLKDRYENSLKEQNMTIAGLNAKLINQEINYKKELKNREKEYKDSILDLRKMVEFSAIDANKSMQKISNLQRDGAIKDKEIKELKDQILTLKSDMNNSKKLANYELLNSKITELEVQNSQLNSKIFAIIQSAKEGLESTKQTYIKELENQKKYYEEMIKNIKTQEINRDSNGSA
;
A
#
# COMPACT_ATOMS: atom_id res chain seq x y z
N MET A 1 86.50 -54.32 12.68
CA MET A 1 86.18 -55.59 13.35
C MET A 1 85.03 -55.38 14.31
N SER A 2 84.02 -56.25 14.24
CA SER A 2 83.09 -56.67 15.32
C SER A 2 82.15 -55.61 15.95
N LYS A 3 80.84 -55.80 16.05
CA LYS A 3 79.93 -56.90 15.71
C LYS A 3 78.49 -56.34 15.69
N ILE A 4 77.73 -56.82 14.73
CA ILE A 4 76.28 -56.70 14.58
C ILE A 4 75.58 -57.57 15.64
N TRP A 5 74.44 -57.11 16.17
CA TRP A 5 73.41 -57.96 16.75
C TRP A 5 72.07 -57.63 16.11
N TYR A 6 71.57 -58.57 15.30
CA TYR A 6 70.15 -58.69 14.97
C TYR A 6 69.52 -59.69 15.95
N PHE A 7 68.33 -59.38 16.44
CA PHE A 7 67.43 -60.40 16.98
C PHE A 7 66.08 -60.27 16.28
N LEU A 8 65.66 -61.38 15.70
CA LEU A 8 64.38 -61.63 15.04
C LEU A 8 63.83 -62.91 15.69
N VAL A 9 62.50 -63.03 15.73
CA VAL A 9 61.62 -64.14 16.20
C VAL A 9 60.71 -63.62 17.33
N GLY A 10 59.39 -63.74 17.26
CA GLY A 10 58.56 -64.51 16.34
C GLY A 10 57.07 -64.15 16.41
N ALA A 11 56.34 -64.73 15.46
CA ALA A 11 54.90 -64.65 15.33
C ALA A 11 54.20 -65.65 16.29
N LEU A 12 53.04 -65.26 16.82
CA LEU A 12 51.91 -66.16 17.06
C LEU A 12 50.59 -65.38 17.07
N LEU A 13 49.62 -66.01 16.42
CA LEU A 13 48.33 -65.53 15.93
C LEU A 13 47.23 -65.48 17.00
N VAL A 14 46.16 -64.79 16.59
CA VAL A 14 44.73 -64.93 16.93
C VAL A 14 44.20 -64.03 18.05
N GLY A 15 43.54 -62.96 17.58
CA GLY A 15 42.49 -62.24 18.30
C GLY A 15 41.61 -61.52 17.26
N CYS A 16 40.71 -62.28 16.61
CA CYS A 16 39.64 -61.71 15.78
C CYS A 16 38.67 -60.94 16.68
N GLY A 17 38.62 -59.63 16.48
CA GLY A 17 37.57 -58.73 16.92
C GLY A 17 37.52 -57.60 15.90
N ASP A 18 36.85 -57.86 14.77
CA ASP A 18 36.61 -56.86 13.73
C ASP A 18 35.60 -55.81 14.25
N GLU A 19 36.11 -54.85 15.02
CA GLU A 19 35.63 -53.47 14.97
C GLU A 19 36.79 -52.66 14.41
N ARG A 20 36.94 -52.66 13.07
CA ARG A 20 37.83 -51.70 12.43
C ARG A 20 37.25 -50.32 12.69
N ALA A 21 37.76 -49.66 13.72
CA ALA A 21 37.63 -48.22 13.88
C ALA A 21 38.20 -47.59 12.62
N ILE A 22 37.32 -47.16 11.72
CA ILE A 22 37.69 -46.46 10.49
C ILE A 22 38.49 -45.23 10.93
N SER A 23 39.78 -45.25 10.65
CA SER A 23 40.67 -44.15 10.95
C SER A 23 40.53 -43.10 9.85
N PHE A 24 40.82 -41.84 10.16
CA PHE A 24 40.77 -40.76 9.16
C PHE A 24 41.65 -41.06 7.93
N SER A 25 42.75 -41.79 8.14
CA SER A 25 43.66 -42.29 7.09
C SER A 25 43.02 -43.32 6.15
N ASP A 26 41.92 -43.96 6.52
CA ASP A 26 41.18 -44.92 5.69
C ASP A 26 40.22 -44.24 4.70
N LEU A 27 40.00 -42.91 4.82
CA LEU A 27 39.23 -42.14 3.86
C LEU A 27 40.01 -41.90 2.57
N ASN A 28 39.33 -41.75 1.44
CA ASN A 28 40.00 -41.35 0.20
C ASN A 28 40.56 -39.92 0.32
N SER A 29 41.63 -39.62 -0.42
CA SER A 29 42.32 -38.33 -0.35
C SER A 29 41.40 -37.12 -0.64
N SER A 30 40.40 -37.28 -1.51
CA SER A 30 39.41 -36.23 -1.79
C SER A 30 38.47 -35.94 -0.62
N GLU A 31 38.20 -36.91 0.25
CA GLU A 31 37.44 -36.71 1.49
C GLU A 31 38.35 -36.21 2.61
N GLN A 32 39.58 -36.72 2.73
CA GLN A 32 40.53 -36.21 3.71
C GLN A 32 40.79 -34.70 3.55
N ASP A 33 40.89 -34.20 2.32
CA ASP A 33 41.11 -32.77 2.03
C ASP A 33 39.93 -31.85 2.42
N LYS A 34 38.73 -32.40 2.68
CA LYS A 34 37.58 -31.64 3.17
C LYS A 34 37.59 -31.39 4.67
N TYR A 35 38.40 -32.14 5.43
CA TYR A 35 38.45 -32.03 6.88
C TYR A 35 39.78 -31.45 7.34
N ILE A 36 39.72 -30.52 8.30
CA ILE A 36 40.90 -29.93 8.91
C ILE A 36 41.28 -30.80 10.12
N LEU A 37 42.54 -31.22 10.18
CA LEU A 37 43.10 -31.95 11.34
C LEU A 37 42.81 -31.18 12.63
N LYS A 38 42.37 -31.89 13.69
CA LYS A 38 42.05 -31.29 14.99
C LYS A 38 43.20 -30.43 15.54
N SER A 39 44.44 -30.86 15.35
CA SER A 39 45.63 -30.07 15.73
C SER A 39 45.79 -28.76 14.95
N LYS A 40 45.37 -28.71 13.67
CA LYS A 40 45.32 -27.48 12.88
C LYS A 40 44.16 -26.57 13.31
N TYR A 41 43.01 -27.14 13.67
CA TYR A 41 41.88 -26.39 14.24
C TYR A 41 42.22 -25.81 15.62
N GLU A 42 42.88 -26.57 16.50
CA GLU A 42 43.35 -26.12 17.81
C GLU A 42 44.41 -25.01 17.68
N ALA A 43 45.32 -25.09 16.71
CA ALA A 43 46.26 -24.00 16.40
C ALA A 43 45.56 -22.71 15.91
N LEU A 44 44.36 -22.85 15.31
CA LEU A 44 43.48 -21.73 14.95
C LEU A 44 42.61 -21.27 16.13
N SER A 45 42.36 -22.11 17.14
CA SER A 45 41.57 -21.78 18.33
C SER A 45 42.24 -20.69 19.17
N ASP A 46 43.57 -20.68 19.26
CA ASP A 46 44.33 -19.57 19.88
C ASP A 46 44.07 -18.25 19.13
N TYR A 47 43.89 -18.33 17.81
CA TYR A 47 43.54 -17.21 16.93
C TYR A 47 42.08 -16.75 17.07
N PHE A 48 41.21 -17.45 17.81
CA PHE A 48 39.84 -17.03 18.11
C PHE A 48 39.63 -16.75 19.60
N SER A 49 40.60 -17.09 20.47
CA SER A 49 40.53 -16.92 21.93
C SER A 49 40.42 -15.45 22.40
N TRP A 50 40.81 -14.50 21.54
CA TRP A 50 40.62 -13.05 21.74
C TRP A 50 39.17 -12.56 21.61
N LEU A 51 38.25 -13.38 21.05
CA LEU A 51 36.82 -13.05 21.01
C LEU A 51 36.12 -13.28 22.35
N GLU A 52 36.60 -14.21 23.18
CA GLU A 52 35.98 -14.55 24.48
C GLU A 52 36.26 -13.51 25.58
N LEU A 53 37.21 -12.59 25.37
CA LEU A 53 37.63 -11.57 26.36
C LEU A 53 36.91 -10.22 26.26
N ARG A 54 35.90 -10.07 25.39
CA ARG A 54 35.06 -8.87 25.38
C ARG A 54 33.71 -9.17 26.02
N ASP A 55 33.55 -8.72 27.26
CA ASP A 55 32.24 -8.45 27.86
C ASP A 55 31.51 -7.41 27.00
N PHE A 56 30.85 -7.85 25.94
CA PHE A 56 29.88 -7.03 25.23
C PHE A 56 28.65 -6.89 26.12
N ASN A 57 28.63 -5.85 26.95
CA ASN A 57 27.39 -5.35 27.53
C ASN A 57 26.55 -4.76 26.39
N ILE A 58 25.78 -5.62 25.72
CA ILE A 58 24.75 -5.20 24.78
C ILE A 58 23.68 -4.54 25.65
N GLN A 59 23.78 -3.23 25.85
CA GLN A 59 22.62 -2.43 26.25
C GLN A 59 21.61 -2.55 25.10
N SER A 60 20.71 -3.52 25.20
CA SER A 60 19.49 -3.50 24.43
C SER A 60 18.64 -2.39 25.02
N ASP A 61 18.91 -1.16 24.61
CA ASP A 61 17.91 -0.11 24.71
C ASP A 61 16.73 -0.65 23.90
N MET A 62 15.69 -1.11 24.60
CA MET A 62 14.45 -1.58 23.97
C MET A 62 13.91 -0.40 23.17
N LEU A 63 14.22 -0.38 21.88
CA LEU A 63 13.63 0.54 20.92
C LEU A 63 12.13 0.31 20.96
N GLU A 64 11.39 1.30 21.47
CA GLU A 64 9.94 1.31 21.41
C GLU A 64 9.52 1.13 19.94
N ILE A 65 8.79 0.06 19.66
CA ILE A 65 8.29 -0.23 18.32
C ILE A 65 7.30 0.88 17.97
N PRO A 66 7.56 1.71 16.94
CA PRO A 66 6.63 2.75 16.55
C PRO A 66 5.27 2.15 16.17
N ASN A 67 4.17 2.68 16.74
CA ASN A 67 2.81 2.24 16.44
C ASN A 67 2.33 2.59 15.01
N ASP A 68 3.13 3.35 14.26
CA ASP A 68 2.86 3.73 12.88
C ASP A 68 3.49 2.75 11.88
N ILE A 69 2.64 2.12 11.07
CA ILE A 69 3.03 1.06 10.11
C ILE A 69 4.02 1.57 9.05
N ASP A 70 3.88 2.81 8.60
CA ASP A 70 4.74 3.37 7.56
C ASP A 70 6.14 3.72 8.11
N THR A 71 6.20 4.23 9.34
CA THR A 71 7.46 4.41 10.07
C THR A 71 8.15 3.06 10.33
N LEU A 72 7.40 2.02 10.69
CA LEU A 72 7.95 0.69 10.91
C LEU A 72 8.54 0.06 9.63
N LYS A 73 7.84 0.21 8.49
CA LYS A 73 8.35 -0.24 7.18
C LYS A 73 9.63 0.48 6.79
N LYS A 74 9.68 1.81 6.97
CA LYS A 74 10.88 2.59 6.67
C LYS A 74 12.05 2.21 7.55
N ASN A 75 11.83 2.01 8.85
CA ASN A 75 12.86 1.56 9.78
C ASN A 75 13.36 0.15 9.43
N LEU A 76 12.46 -0.74 8.99
CA LEU A 76 12.83 -2.08 8.52
C LEU A 76 13.67 -2.02 7.23
N GLU A 77 13.32 -1.17 6.27
CA GLU A 77 14.14 -0.96 5.05
C GLU A 77 15.53 -0.43 5.38
N VAL A 78 15.64 0.53 6.30
CA VAL A 78 16.93 1.05 6.78
C VAL A 78 17.72 -0.06 7.46
N ALA A 79 17.12 -0.80 8.40
CA ALA A 79 17.80 -1.90 9.10
C ALA A 79 18.25 -3.03 8.17
N ILE A 80 17.48 -3.33 7.11
CA ILE A 80 17.89 -4.29 6.06
C ILE A 80 19.08 -3.75 5.28
N THR A 81 19.08 -2.46 4.95
CA THR A 81 20.17 -1.81 4.21
C THR A 81 21.44 -1.77 5.05
N ASP A 82 21.34 -1.37 6.32
CA ASP A 82 22.47 -1.31 7.25
C ASP A 82 23.04 -2.71 7.50
N ASN A 83 22.20 -3.73 7.69
CA ASN A 83 22.67 -5.12 7.81
C ASN A 83 23.39 -5.60 6.54
N ARG A 84 22.95 -5.20 5.34
CA ARG A 84 23.65 -5.53 4.10
C ARG A 84 25.03 -4.88 4.03
N VAL A 85 25.15 -3.62 4.45
CA VAL A 85 26.44 -2.93 4.52
C VAL A 85 27.35 -3.59 5.56
N LEU A 86 26.85 -3.88 6.77
CA LEU A 86 27.60 -4.56 7.82
C LEU A 86 28.06 -5.97 7.40
N LEU A 87 27.23 -6.72 6.67
CA LEU A 87 27.63 -8.02 6.12
C LEU A 87 28.75 -7.88 5.09
N SER A 88 28.71 -6.86 4.24
CA SER A 88 29.77 -6.55 3.27
C SER A 88 31.07 -6.16 3.96
N ASP A 89 30.99 -5.28 4.95
CA ASP A 89 32.14 -4.82 5.74
C ASP A 89 32.76 -5.99 6.52
N ASN A 90 31.95 -6.84 7.14
CA ASN A 90 32.42 -8.04 7.82
C ASN A 90 33.11 -9.01 6.85
N ALA A 91 32.56 -9.21 5.64
CA ALA A 91 33.20 -10.05 4.63
C ALA A 91 34.56 -9.48 4.18
N GLN A 92 34.69 -8.15 4.09
CA GLN A 92 35.95 -7.49 3.78
C GLN A 92 36.96 -7.61 4.93
N LEU A 93 36.53 -7.42 6.18
CA LEU A 93 37.37 -7.59 7.36
C LEU A 93 37.87 -9.02 7.51
N VAL A 94 37.03 -10.03 7.25
CA VAL A 94 37.43 -11.44 7.25
C VAL A 94 38.51 -11.70 6.19
N ARG A 95 38.40 -11.11 5.00
CA ARG A 95 39.45 -11.22 3.96
C ARG A 95 40.76 -10.57 4.39
N GLN A 96 40.70 -9.39 4.99
CA GLN A 96 41.90 -8.70 5.50
C GLN A 96 42.57 -9.50 6.63
N ASN A 97 41.79 -10.03 7.57
CA ASN A 97 42.28 -10.87 8.65
C ASN A 97 42.92 -12.16 8.12
N LEU A 98 42.31 -12.78 7.11
CA LEU A 98 42.88 -13.97 6.46
C LEU A 98 44.23 -13.67 5.80
N GLU A 99 44.35 -12.51 5.14
CA GLU A 99 45.61 -12.12 4.49
C GLU A 99 46.70 -11.80 5.51
N LEU A 100 46.36 -11.11 6.61
CA LEU A 100 47.27 -10.88 7.73
C LEU A 100 47.73 -12.20 8.38
N ALA A 101 46.82 -13.18 8.54
CA ALA A 101 47.17 -14.49 9.09
C ALA A 101 48.15 -15.24 8.18
N LYS A 102 47.98 -15.18 6.85
CA LYS A 102 48.94 -15.76 5.89
C LYS A 102 50.30 -15.09 5.97
N GLU A 103 50.34 -13.77 6.10
CA GLU A 103 51.59 -13.01 6.21
C GLU A 103 52.34 -13.33 7.52
N ILE A 104 51.60 -13.45 8.64
CA ILE A 104 52.20 -13.88 9.92
C ILE A 104 52.79 -15.30 9.81
N GLU A 105 52.09 -16.22 9.16
CA GLU A 105 52.58 -17.58 8.97
C GLU A 105 53.82 -17.62 8.04
N SER A 106 53.84 -16.81 6.97
CA SER A 106 54.99 -16.70 6.07
C SER A 106 56.23 -16.19 6.81
N GLN A 107 56.07 -15.15 7.65
CA GLN A 107 57.13 -14.60 8.48
C GLN A 107 57.62 -15.60 9.53
N LYS A 108 56.70 -16.37 10.14
CA LYS A 108 57.04 -17.43 11.10
C LYS A 108 57.90 -18.52 10.47
N ILE A 109 57.55 -18.95 9.25
CA ILE A 109 58.35 -19.93 8.48
C ILE A 109 59.73 -19.33 8.14
N ALA A 110 59.80 -18.08 7.69
CA ALA A 110 61.05 -17.41 7.36
C ALA A 110 61.98 -17.29 8.59
N ILE A 111 61.45 -16.91 9.75
CA ILE A 111 62.19 -16.84 11.01
C ILE A 111 62.68 -18.23 11.43
N SER A 112 61.84 -19.26 11.33
CA SER A 112 62.23 -20.64 11.64
C SER A 112 63.40 -21.10 10.77
N ASN A 113 63.31 -20.88 9.46
CA ASN A 113 64.36 -21.25 8.51
C ASN A 113 65.67 -20.47 8.73
N ALA A 114 65.57 -19.17 9.05
CA ALA A 114 66.74 -18.35 9.38
C ALA A 114 67.43 -18.85 10.65
N ASN A 115 66.65 -19.21 11.68
CA ASN A 115 67.17 -19.70 12.94
C ASN A 115 67.86 -21.08 12.77
N GLU A 116 67.27 -21.96 11.97
CA GLU A 116 67.86 -23.26 11.63
C GLU A 116 69.15 -23.11 10.79
N SER A 117 69.17 -22.16 9.85
CA SER A 117 70.36 -21.82 9.06
C SER A 117 71.48 -21.26 9.94
N SER A 118 71.16 -20.33 10.86
CA SER A 118 72.13 -19.80 11.82
C SER A 118 72.68 -20.88 12.76
N LYS A 119 71.82 -21.78 13.24
CA LYS A 119 72.24 -22.91 14.07
C LYS A 119 73.19 -23.85 13.31
N ASN A 120 72.91 -24.12 12.04
CA ASN A 120 73.78 -24.94 11.19
C ASN A 120 75.14 -24.26 10.95
N ALA A 121 75.15 -22.97 10.61
CA ALA A 121 76.39 -22.21 10.46
C ALA A 121 77.23 -22.18 11.75
N TYR A 122 76.59 -22.04 12.91
CA TYR A 122 77.27 -22.08 14.20
C TYR A 122 77.87 -23.46 14.49
N ASN A 123 77.13 -24.54 14.21
CA ASN A 123 77.62 -25.91 14.37
C ASN A 123 78.79 -26.22 13.43
N GLU A 124 78.75 -25.72 12.18
CA GLU A 124 79.86 -25.88 11.23
C GLU A 124 81.10 -25.11 11.68
N ALA A 125 80.95 -23.88 12.18
CA ALA A 125 82.04 -23.10 12.74
C ALA A 125 82.69 -23.80 13.95
N ILE A 126 81.89 -24.39 14.85
CA ILE A 126 82.38 -25.20 15.97
C ILE A 126 83.15 -26.42 15.46
N LYS A 127 82.59 -27.17 14.51
CA LYS A 127 83.27 -28.36 13.95
C LYS A 127 84.60 -28.00 13.29
N SER A 128 84.64 -26.89 12.55
CA SER A 128 85.86 -26.38 11.90
C SER A 128 86.91 -25.98 12.94
N SER A 129 86.52 -25.23 13.96
CA SER A 129 87.40 -24.86 15.08
C SER A 129 87.93 -26.09 15.84
N GLN A 130 87.07 -27.08 16.10
CA GLN A 130 87.48 -28.35 16.72
C GLN A 130 88.50 -29.10 15.85
N ALA A 131 88.29 -29.19 14.55
CA ALA A 131 89.24 -29.82 13.62
C ALA A 131 90.59 -29.10 13.65
N GLN A 132 90.58 -27.76 13.59
CA GLN A 132 91.81 -26.96 13.70
C GLN A 132 92.53 -27.18 15.04
N HIS A 133 91.81 -27.29 16.16
CA HIS A 133 92.41 -27.61 17.45
C HIS A 133 93.03 -29.01 17.46
N TYR A 134 92.39 -30.02 16.86
CA TYR A 134 92.96 -31.36 16.74
C TYR A 134 94.23 -31.38 15.89
N ASP A 135 94.24 -30.64 14.77
CA ASP A 135 95.42 -30.51 13.91
C ASP A 135 96.57 -29.85 14.66
N ASN A 136 96.30 -28.74 15.37
CA ASN A 136 97.29 -28.06 16.19
C ASN A 136 97.83 -28.96 17.31
N ILE A 137 96.98 -29.72 18.00
CA ILE A 137 97.41 -30.68 19.03
C ILE A 137 98.32 -31.76 18.42
N THR A 138 97.96 -32.26 17.23
CA THR A 138 98.74 -33.29 16.54
C THR A 138 100.11 -32.77 16.13
N GLU A 139 100.17 -31.55 15.60
CA GLU A 139 101.43 -30.89 15.22
C GLU A 139 102.31 -30.58 16.44
N LEU A 140 101.73 -30.07 17.52
CA LEU A 140 102.45 -29.86 18.78
C LEU A 140 102.97 -31.16 19.38
N THR A 141 102.16 -32.23 19.35
CA THR A 141 102.59 -33.56 19.83
C THR A 141 103.76 -34.09 19.00
N LYS A 142 103.70 -33.93 17.67
CA LYS A 142 104.82 -34.28 16.79
C LYS A 142 106.08 -33.48 17.14
N ARG A 143 105.94 -32.17 17.36
CA ARG A 143 107.07 -31.30 17.70
C ARG A 143 107.69 -31.64 19.04
N ILE A 144 106.88 -32.00 20.04
CA ILE A 144 107.37 -32.48 21.34
C ILE A 144 108.18 -33.76 21.15
N ASN A 145 107.66 -34.74 20.39
CA ASN A 145 108.38 -35.98 20.12
C ASN A 145 109.71 -35.74 19.37
N GLU A 146 109.73 -34.84 18.40
CA GLU A 146 110.97 -34.44 17.71
C GLU A 146 112.01 -33.84 18.67
N LEU A 147 111.58 -32.95 19.57
CA LEU A 147 112.45 -32.34 20.58
C LEU A 147 112.95 -33.35 21.62
N GLU A 148 112.12 -34.32 22.01
CA GLU A 148 112.55 -35.42 22.90
C GLU A 148 113.62 -36.28 22.24
N VAL A 149 113.46 -36.61 20.95
CA VAL A 149 114.46 -37.37 20.18
C VAL A 149 115.77 -36.58 20.09
N ASP A 150 115.72 -35.31 19.70
CA ASP A 150 116.92 -34.45 19.60
C ASP A 150 117.62 -34.30 20.96
N SER A 151 116.85 -34.19 22.05
CA SER A 151 117.38 -34.12 23.41
C SER A 151 118.10 -35.41 23.80
N VAL A 152 117.49 -36.58 23.57
CA VAL A 152 118.11 -37.89 23.85
C VAL A 152 119.37 -38.10 23.01
N GLU A 153 119.36 -37.70 21.74
CA GLU A 153 120.52 -37.78 20.84
C GLU A 153 121.67 -36.90 21.34
N SER A 154 121.36 -35.68 21.79
CA SER A 154 122.35 -34.76 22.36
C SER A 154 122.97 -35.30 23.65
N ILE A 155 122.16 -35.89 24.54
CA ILE A 155 122.61 -36.52 25.79
C ILE A 155 123.58 -37.66 25.48
N LYS A 156 123.23 -38.57 24.55
CA LYS A 156 124.12 -39.66 24.12
C LYS A 156 125.47 -39.17 23.58
N ARG A 157 125.47 -38.06 22.82
CA ARG A 157 126.72 -37.46 22.32
C ARG A 157 127.60 -36.93 23.46
N TYR A 158 127.00 -36.34 24.49
CA TYR A 158 127.73 -35.88 25.66
C TYR A 158 128.26 -37.05 26.50
N GLU A 159 127.47 -38.11 26.70
CA GLU A 159 127.91 -39.33 27.38
C GLU A 159 129.11 -39.98 26.68
N GLN A 160 129.05 -40.15 25.35
CA GLN A 160 130.18 -40.69 24.58
C GLN A 160 131.45 -39.84 24.74
N LYS A 161 131.30 -38.51 24.73
CA LYS A 161 132.43 -37.59 24.92
C LYS A 161 133.04 -37.68 26.31
N ILE A 162 132.23 -37.96 27.34
CA ILE A 162 132.71 -38.19 28.71
C ILE A 162 133.53 -39.49 28.76
N VAL A 163 133.00 -40.58 28.20
CA VAL A 163 133.69 -41.88 28.14
C VAL A 163 135.03 -41.76 27.39
N ASP A 164 135.06 -41.05 26.27
CA ASP A 164 136.29 -40.83 25.51
C ASP A 164 137.33 -40.04 26.31
N LEU A 165 136.90 -39.06 27.10
CA LEU A 165 137.78 -38.26 27.97
C LEU A 165 138.33 -39.08 29.14
N GLU A 166 137.50 -39.92 29.77
CA GLU A 166 137.92 -40.83 30.86
C GLU A 166 138.99 -41.81 30.37
N ASN A 167 138.76 -42.44 29.22
CA ASN A 167 139.74 -43.33 28.59
C ASN A 167 141.08 -42.64 28.29
N ASN A 168 141.04 -41.36 27.91
CA ASN A 168 142.24 -40.60 27.61
C ASN A 168 143.03 -40.24 28.88
N ILE A 169 142.32 -39.93 29.97
CA ILE A 169 142.92 -39.67 31.29
C ILE A 169 143.63 -40.92 31.82
N ASP A 170 143.02 -42.10 31.69
CA ASP A 170 143.62 -43.34 32.17
C ASP A 170 144.88 -43.73 31.40
N LYS A 171 144.91 -43.49 30.07
CA LYS A 171 146.14 -43.65 29.26
C LYS A 171 147.27 -42.75 29.73
N LEU A 172 146.99 -41.45 29.90
CA LEU A 172 148.00 -40.48 30.33
C LEU A 172 148.54 -40.80 31.74
N LYS A 173 147.67 -41.31 32.63
CA LYS A 173 148.07 -41.74 33.97
C LYS A 173 148.98 -42.98 33.93
N SER A 174 148.75 -43.91 33.00
CA SER A 174 149.63 -45.07 32.79
C SER A 174 150.99 -44.71 32.18
N GLU A 175 151.07 -43.67 31.34
CA GLU A 175 152.32 -43.21 30.73
C GLU A 175 153.18 -42.40 31.71
N LEU A 176 152.55 -41.64 32.59
CA LEU A 176 153.22 -40.88 33.64
C LEU A 176 153.90 -41.80 34.67
N GLU A 177 153.30 -42.96 34.96
CA GLU A 177 153.87 -43.87 35.95
C GLU A 177 155.01 -44.76 35.40
N LYS A 178 155.12 -44.89 34.08
CA LYS A 178 156.29 -45.49 33.41
C LYS A 178 157.49 -44.54 33.32
N THR A 179 157.26 -43.22 33.28
CA THR A 179 158.32 -42.22 33.12
C THR A 179 159.02 -41.86 34.44
N LYS A 180 158.43 -42.21 35.58
CA LYS A 180 158.98 -42.01 36.92
C LYS A 180 160.11 -42.97 37.29
N THR A 181 160.26 -44.12 36.61
CA THR A 181 161.24 -45.18 36.94
C THR A 181 162.57 -45.08 36.17
N ILE A 182 162.67 -44.22 35.15
CA ILE A 182 163.82 -44.18 34.21
C ILE A 182 164.65 -42.87 34.37
N ALA A 183 164.35 -42.07 35.39
CA ALA A 183 164.92 -40.74 35.58
C ALA A 183 166.27 -40.69 36.34
N ASP A 184 166.68 -41.75 37.05
CA ASP A 184 167.88 -41.74 37.91
C ASP A 184 169.21 -42.11 37.20
N GLU A 185 169.20 -42.67 35.98
CA GLU A 185 170.43 -43.13 35.31
C GLU A 185 170.99 -42.19 34.22
N ARG A 186 170.29 -41.12 33.85
CA ARG A 186 170.67 -40.28 32.68
C ARG A 186 171.38 -38.97 33.02
N VAL A 187 171.92 -38.84 34.24
CA VAL A 187 172.74 -37.69 34.66
C VAL A 187 174.21 -37.78 34.16
N LYS A 188 174.65 -38.92 33.58
CA LYS A 188 176.07 -39.13 33.21
C LYS A 188 176.49 -38.78 31.77
N ASN A 189 175.59 -38.43 30.83
CA ASN A 189 175.95 -38.23 29.41
C ASN A 189 175.50 -36.87 28.83
N SER A 190 175.67 -35.79 29.59
CA SER A 190 175.06 -34.46 29.36
C SER A 190 175.69 -33.56 28.29
N ALA A 191 176.85 -33.89 27.70
CA ALA A 191 177.54 -32.95 26.79
C ALA A 191 177.18 -33.08 25.29
N ASN A 192 176.84 -34.28 24.79
CA ASN A 192 176.36 -34.48 23.40
C ASN A 192 174.82 -34.49 23.28
N LYS A 193 174.11 -34.53 24.41
CA LYS A 193 172.65 -34.48 24.47
C LYS A 193 172.12 -33.05 24.32
N ALA A 194 172.87 -32.05 24.79
CA ALA A 194 172.50 -30.64 24.73
C ALA A 194 172.36 -30.09 23.30
N THR A 195 173.19 -30.53 22.35
CA THR A 195 173.09 -30.16 20.93
C THR A 195 171.92 -30.85 20.23
N GLN A 196 171.67 -32.13 20.51
CA GLN A 196 170.54 -32.85 19.94
C GLN A 196 169.19 -32.43 20.54
N GLU A 197 169.14 -32.12 21.84
CA GLU A 197 167.98 -31.51 22.50
C GLU A 197 167.75 -30.09 22.02
N SER A 198 168.79 -29.28 21.76
CA SER A 198 168.62 -27.96 21.15
C SER A 198 167.98 -28.05 19.75
N ILE A 199 168.42 -28.97 18.89
CA ILE A 199 167.82 -29.21 17.57
C ILE A 199 166.38 -29.75 17.71
N ASN A 200 166.12 -30.68 18.64
CA ASN A 200 164.77 -31.19 18.88
C ASN A 200 163.83 -30.13 19.45
N LEU A 201 164.28 -29.31 20.40
CA LEU A 201 163.52 -28.18 20.94
C LEU A 201 163.26 -27.13 19.87
N GLN A 202 164.22 -26.87 18.97
CA GLN A 202 164.04 -25.99 17.83
C GLN A 202 162.98 -26.54 16.86
N ASN A 203 162.98 -27.86 16.59
CA ASN A 203 161.97 -28.52 15.76
C ASN A 203 160.58 -28.55 16.43
N ILE A 204 160.51 -28.77 17.74
CA ILE A 204 159.26 -28.73 18.52
C ILE A 204 158.71 -27.31 18.56
N ASN A 205 159.55 -26.30 18.81
CA ASN A 205 159.14 -24.90 18.76
C ASN A 205 158.69 -24.48 17.36
N LYS A 206 159.32 -25.00 16.30
CA LYS A 206 158.86 -24.78 14.93
C LYS A 206 157.48 -25.40 14.69
N LYS A 207 157.26 -26.65 15.09
CA LYS A 207 155.94 -27.32 14.97
C LYS A 207 154.86 -26.61 15.79
N LEU A 208 155.15 -26.24 17.04
CA LEU A 208 154.25 -25.46 17.88
C LEU A 208 153.96 -24.09 17.28
N SER A 209 154.96 -23.44 16.68
CA SER A 209 154.77 -22.18 15.95
C SER A 209 153.88 -22.37 14.73
N ASP A 210 154.09 -23.43 13.95
CA ASP A 210 153.28 -23.75 12.78
C ASP A 210 151.82 -24.09 13.17
N GLU A 211 151.61 -24.84 14.26
CA GLU A 211 150.28 -25.11 14.83
C GLU A 211 149.61 -23.85 15.39
N LEU A 212 150.35 -23.00 16.10
CA LEU A 212 149.85 -21.72 16.61
C LEU A 212 149.43 -20.81 15.44
N ASN A 213 150.21 -20.78 14.36
CA ASN A 213 149.89 -20.03 13.16
C ASN A 213 148.66 -20.61 12.43
N ALA A 214 148.55 -21.94 12.36
CA ALA A 214 147.36 -22.60 11.80
C ALA A 214 146.09 -22.29 12.63
N LEU A 215 146.19 -22.33 13.96
CA LEU A 215 145.08 -22.02 14.86
C LEU A 215 144.68 -20.54 14.77
N LYS A 216 145.65 -19.63 14.70
CA LYS A 216 145.41 -18.19 14.47
C LYS A 216 144.72 -17.96 13.12
N ALA A 217 145.15 -18.63 12.06
CA ALA A 217 144.53 -18.55 10.74
C ALA A 217 143.08 -19.08 10.77
N GLN A 218 142.84 -20.21 11.43
CA GLN A 218 141.50 -20.79 11.60
C GLN A 218 140.59 -19.87 12.41
N ASN A 219 141.06 -19.31 13.52
CA ASN A 219 140.29 -18.40 14.35
C ASN A 219 140.00 -17.07 13.61
N SER A 220 140.95 -16.59 12.83
CA SER A 220 140.75 -15.41 11.98
C SER A 220 139.69 -15.68 10.90
N LYS A 221 139.71 -16.87 10.29
CA LYS A 221 138.69 -17.29 9.31
C LYS A 221 137.30 -17.42 9.95
N PHE A 222 137.20 -18.06 11.11
CA PHE A 222 135.94 -18.18 11.85
C PHE A 222 135.37 -16.80 12.24
N ASN A 223 136.21 -15.91 12.77
CA ASN A 223 135.78 -14.56 13.13
C ASN A 223 135.33 -13.74 11.90
N ALA A 224 135.98 -13.91 10.75
CA ALA A 224 135.58 -13.26 9.51
C ALA A 224 134.22 -13.79 9.01
N GLU A 225 133.99 -15.11 9.02
CA GLU A 225 132.71 -15.72 8.65
C GLU A 225 131.59 -15.33 9.63
N PHE A 226 131.85 -15.36 10.94
CA PHE A 226 130.88 -14.97 11.96
C PHE A 226 130.49 -13.49 11.82
N SER A 227 131.47 -12.60 11.64
CA SER A 227 131.22 -11.16 11.42
C SER A 227 130.45 -10.91 10.13
N SER A 228 130.73 -11.67 9.07
CA SER A 228 130.00 -11.59 7.80
C SER A 228 128.54 -12.01 7.99
N ASN A 229 128.28 -13.08 8.73
CA ASN A 229 126.93 -13.59 8.97
C ASN A 229 126.10 -12.67 9.88
N LEU A 230 126.73 -12.09 10.91
CA LEU A 230 126.12 -11.04 11.75
C LEU A 230 125.72 -9.83 10.92
N ASN A 231 126.63 -9.31 10.10
CA ASN A 231 126.34 -8.17 9.22
C ASN A 231 125.22 -8.48 8.21
N ALA A 232 125.12 -9.73 7.72
CA ALA A 232 124.03 -10.13 6.84
C ALA A 232 122.67 -10.13 7.57
N LYS A 233 122.65 -10.62 8.82
CA LYS A 233 121.43 -10.63 9.65
C LYS A 233 121.00 -9.23 10.09
N ASP A 234 121.93 -8.35 10.41
CA ASP A 234 121.61 -6.94 10.73
C ASP A 234 120.97 -6.23 9.54
N LYS A 235 121.49 -6.44 8.32
CA LYS A 235 120.88 -5.91 7.08
C LYS A 235 119.48 -6.47 6.83
N GLU A 236 119.25 -7.74 7.12
CA GLU A 236 117.93 -8.36 7.00
C GLU A 236 116.93 -7.75 7.98
N ILE A 237 117.34 -7.54 9.25
CA ILE A 237 116.54 -6.88 10.28
C ILE A 237 116.19 -5.44 9.88
N GLU A 238 117.16 -4.66 9.37
CA GLU A 238 116.91 -3.31 8.89
C GLU A 238 115.94 -3.29 7.71
N SER A 239 116.08 -4.22 6.76
CA SER A 239 115.16 -4.36 5.63
C SER A 239 113.73 -4.67 6.08
N LEU A 240 113.57 -5.63 7.00
CA LEU A 240 112.26 -6.00 7.54
C LEU A 240 111.61 -4.86 8.34
N LYS A 241 112.38 -4.13 9.15
CA LYS A 241 111.89 -2.92 9.85
C LYS A 241 111.39 -1.86 8.87
N SER A 242 112.13 -1.63 7.78
CA SER A 242 111.72 -0.69 6.73
C SER A 242 110.41 -1.13 6.07
N GLN A 243 110.25 -2.42 5.76
CA GLN A 243 109.02 -2.97 5.20
C GLN A 243 107.82 -2.85 6.15
N ILE A 244 108.01 -3.16 7.43
CA ILE A 244 106.96 -3.01 8.46
C ILE A 244 106.51 -1.56 8.56
N ASN A 245 107.44 -0.61 8.63
CA ASN A 245 107.12 0.81 8.69
C ASN A 245 106.35 1.26 7.44
N SER A 246 106.81 0.86 6.24
CA SER A 246 106.11 1.17 4.98
C SER A 246 104.69 0.61 4.95
N LYS A 247 104.49 -0.63 5.42
CA LYS A 247 103.15 -1.26 5.47
C LYS A 247 102.24 -0.60 6.50
N ASN A 248 102.80 -0.17 7.63
CA ASN A 248 102.05 0.56 8.64
C ASN A 248 101.60 1.94 8.14
N ASP A 249 102.44 2.63 7.35
CA ASP A 249 102.08 3.89 6.71
C ASP A 249 100.99 3.71 5.64
N GLU A 250 101.08 2.66 4.82
CA GLU A 250 100.02 2.28 3.87
C GLU A 250 98.69 2.00 4.58
N LEU A 251 98.72 1.23 5.66
CA LEU A 251 97.54 0.90 6.46
C LEU A 251 96.91 2.16 7.06
N SER A 252 97.73 3.06 7.61
CA SER A 252 97.27 4.32 8.20
C SER A 252 96.60 5.23 7.15
N LYS A 253 97.17 5.31 5.94
CA LYS A 253 96.56 6.05 4.82
C LYS A 253 95.23 5.42 4.38
N LEU A 254 95.18 4.09 4.29
CA LEU A 254 93.96 3.38 3.92
C LEU A 254 92.85 3.60 4.95
N MET A 255 93.16 3.47 6.24
CA MET A 255 92.23 3.73 7.34
C MET A 255 91.70 5.16 7.31
N HIS A 256 92.58 6.14 7.09
CA HIS A 256 92.17 7.54 6.96
C HIS A 256 91.23 7.76 5.77
N SER A 257 91.57 7.20 4.61
CA SER A 257 90.73 7.29 3.40
C SER A 257 89.37 6.62 3.58
N GLN A 258 89.31 5.44 4.19
CA GLN A 258 88.03 4.76 4.49
C GLN A 258 87.19 5.56 5.48
N THR A 259 87.82 6.15 6.49
CA THR A 259 87.11 7.00 7.47
C THR A 259 86.51 8.23 6.80
N LEU A 260 87.23 8.89 5.91
CA LEU A 260 86.71 10.02 5.13
C LEU A 260 85.53 9.61 4.23
N ALA A 261 85.65 8.48 3.52
CA ALA A 261 84.58 7.97 2.69
C ALA A 261 83.31 7.64 3.48
N LEU A 262 83.45 7.06 4.68
CA LEU A 262 82.32 6.80 5.58
C LEU A 262 81.65 8.10 6.04
N ILE A 263 82.44 9.12 6.42
CA ILE A 263 81.91 10.42 6.82
C ILE A 263 81.16 11.09 5.68
N GLU A 264 81.70 11.08 4.46
CA GLU A 264 81.03 11.64 3.28
C GLU A 264 79.71 10.91 2.99
N LEU A 265 79.71 9.58 3.08
CA LEU A 265 78.52 8.78 2.82
C LEU A 265 77.45 9.02 3.89
N GLN A 266 77.84 9.15 5.15
CA GLN A 266 76.96 9.50 6.25
C GLN A 266 76.36 10.90 6.09
N ASN A 267 77.17 11.90 5.73
CA ASN A 267 76.71 13.27 5.46
C ASN A 267 75.75 13.32 4.28
N LYS A 268 76.05 12.60 3.19
CA LYS A 268 75.17 12.50 2.02
C LYS A 268 73.84 11.84 2.38
N SER A 269 73.88 10.77 3.17
CA SER A 269 72.66 10.11 3.64
C SER A 269 71.81 11.04 4.52
N ALA A 270 72.43 11.79 5.44
CA ALA A 270 71.71 12.73 6.30
C ALA A 270 71.02 13.83 5.45
N LYS A 271 71.75 14.41 4.49
CA LYS A 271 71.20 15.43 3.58
C LYS A 271 70.01 14.90 2.78
N ASN A 272 70.12 13.69 2.21
CA ASN A 272 69.01 13.09 1.46
C ASN A 272 67.78 12.85 2.34
N VAL A 273 67.96 12.46 3.60
CA VAL A 273 66.86 12.27 4.56
C VAL A 273 66.18 13.59 4.87
N ASP A 274 66.93 14.67 5.08
CA ASP A 274 66.38 16.00 5.33
C ASP A 274 65.61 16.56 4.13
N GLU A 275 66.12 16.35 2.91
CA GLU A 275 65.43 16.71 1.66
C GLU A 275 64.11 15.94 1.49
N LEU A 276 64.13 14.61 1.69
CA LEU A 276 62.92 13.79 1.63
C LEU A 276 61.90 14.20 2.69
N LYS A 277 62.35 14.49 3.91
CA LYS A 277 61.48 14.96 5.00
C LYS A 277 60.82 16.29 4.64
N SER A 278 61.59 17.23 4.10
CA SER A 278 61.07 18.53 3.66
C SER A 278 60.03 18.39 2.54
N GLU A 279 60.26 17.49 1.59
CA GLU A 279 59.32 17.21 0.49
C GLU A 279 58.04 16.53 0.99
N ILE A 280 58.13 15.59 1.93
CA ILE A 280 56.97 14.98 2.59
C ILE A 280 56.16 16.05 3.33
N ASP A 281 56.80 16.93 4.09
CA ASP A 281 56.11 18.00 4.81
C ASP A 281 55.44 19.00 3.83
N ARG A 282 56.07 19.29 2.69
CA ARG A 282 55.47 20.10 1.62
C ARG A 282 54.21 19.45 1.05
N GLN A 283 54.29 18.18 0.64
CA GLN A 283 53.15 17.43 0.09
C GLN A 283 52.02 17.30 1.11
N ARG A 284 52.35 17.03 2.38
CA ARG A 284 51.37 16.98 3.47
C ARG A 284 50.60 18.29 3.57
N ASN A 285 51.30 19.42 3.58
CA ASN A 285 50.67 20.74 3.69
C ASN A 285 49.80 21.07 2.46
N GLU A 286 50.21 20.68 1.25
CA GLU A 286 49.41 20.85 0.03
C GLU A 286 48.11 20.04 0.08
N TYR A 287 48.18 18.76 0.47
CA TYR A 287 46.98 17.94 0.64
C TYR A 287 46.05 18.47 1.74
N PHE A 288 46.59 18.95 2.86
CA PHE A 288 45.77 19.59 3.89
C PHE A 288 45.06 20.86 3.37
N ALA A 289 45.75 21.68 2.58
CA ALA A 289 45.15 22.86 1.98
C ALA A 289 44.04 22.49 0.98
N GLU A 290 44.26 21.46 0.15
CA GLU A 290 43.25 20.97 -0.80
C GLU A 290 42.01 20.40 -0.08
N ILE A 291 42.19 19.60 0.97
CA ILE A 291 41.10 19.06 1.79
C ILE A 291 40.27 20.19 2.41
N ASN A 292 40.92 21.21 2.97
CA ASN A 292 40.23 22.36 3.55
C ASN A 292 39.43 23.13 2.50
N SER A 293 40.00 23.35 1.32
CA SER A 293 39.30 23.99 0.19
C SER A 293 38.07 23.20 -0.26
N LYS A 294 38.18 21.87 -0.40
CA LYS A 294 37.05 20.99 -0.74
C LYS A 294 35.98 20.99 0.35
N ASN A 295 36.36 20.98 1.63
CA ASN A 295 35.42 21.08 2.74
C ASN A 295 34.64 22.40 2.72
N ASP A 296 35.29 23.52 2.39
CA ASP A 296 34.61 24.82 2.25
C ASP A 296 33.66 24.85 1.05
N GLN A 297 34.02 24.19 -0.06
CA GLN A 297 33.10 24.01 -1.20
C GLN A 297 31.88 23.17 -0.81
N ILE A 298 32.06 22.07 -0.07
CA ILE A 298 30.97 21.24 0.43
C ILE A 298 30.03 22.05 1.34
N LYS A 299 30.58 22.87 2.26
CA LYS A 299 29.76 23.77 3.10
C LYS A 299 28.92 24.73 2.26
N LYS A 300 29.50 25.35 1.23
CA LYS A 300 28.77 26.25 0.31
C LYS A 300 27.68 25.52 -0.47
N LEU A 301 27.95 24.30 -0.94
CA LEU A 301 26.95 23.47 -1.62
C LEU A 301 25.80 23.10 -0.68
N ASN A 302 26.09 22.70 0.56
CA ASN A 302 25.07 22.38 1.56
C ASN A 302 24.17 23.59 1.88
N LEU A 303 24.74 24.79 2.03
CA LEU A 303 23.97 26.02 2.19
C LEU A 303 23.08 26.31 0.97
N THR A 304 23.58 26.02 -0.23
CA THR A 304 22.83 26.20 -1.48
C THR A 304 21.63 25.24 -1.54
N ILE A 305 21.86 23.96 -1.23
CA ILE A 305 20.80 22.93 -1.15
C ILE A 305 19.74 23.32 -0.12
N GLN A 306 20.16 23.76 1.07
CA GLN A 306 19.24 24.18 2.12
C GLN A 306 18.38 25.37 1.67
N ASN A 307 18.97 26.36 1.00
CA ASN A 307 18.25 27.49 0.45
C ASN A 307 17.25 27.09 -0.64
N LEU A 308 17.65 26.19 -1.55
CA LEU A 308 16.77 25.66 -2.59
C LEU A 308 15.59 24.89 -2.00
N ASN A 309 15.83 24.04 -1.00
CA ASN A 309 14.76 23.30 -0.31
C ASN A 309 13.78 24.27 0.36
N ASN A 310 14.29 25.28 1.09
CA ASN A 310 13.46 26.31 1.71
C ASN A 310 12.63 27.10 0.69
N GLN A 311 13.16 27.34 -0.51
CA GLN A 311 12.41 27.98 -1.60
C GLN A 311 11.32 27.06 -2.15
N ARG A 312 11.65 25.79 -2.42
CA ARG A 312 10.68 24.79 -2.89
C ARG A 312 9.54 24.57 -1.90
N ASP A 313 9.83 24.49 -0.60
CA ASP A 313 8.80 24.35 0.43
C ASP A 313 7.85 25.55 0.46
N LYS A 314 8.36 26.77 0.23
CA LYS A 314 7.51 27.97 0.10
C LYS A 314 6.67 27.93 -1.16
N GLU A 315 7.23 27.51 -2.29
CA GLU A 315 6.50 27.34 -3.55
C GLU A 315 5.38 26.30 -3.42
N ILE A 316 5.67 25.15 -2.83
CA ILE A 316 4.70 24.08 -2.58
C ILE A 316 3.57 24.59 -1.69
N LYS A 317 3.87 25.23 -0.55
CA LYS A 317 2.85 25.83 0.32
C LYS A 317 1.98 26.86 -0.39
N ASN A 318 2.57 27.65 -1.29
CA ASN A 318 1.82 28.61 -2.08
C ASN A 318 0.86 27.91 -3.06
N ILE A 319 1.34 26.88 -3.77
CA ILE A 319 0.53 26.07 -4.68
C ILE A 319 -0.60 25.36 -3.92
N GLU A 320 -0.31 24.75 -2.77
CA GLU A 320 -1.32 24.12 -1.90
C GLU A 320 -2.41 25.10 -1.50
N ASN A 321 -2.04 26.31 -1.06
CA ASN A 321 -2.99 27.37 -0.72
C ASN A 321 -3.82 27.82 -1.92
N GLN A 322 -3.23 27.92 -3.12
CA GLN A 322 -3.94 28.25 -4.34
C GLN A 322 -4.94 27.16 -4.73
N ILE A 323 -4.53 25.88 -4.67
CA ILE A 323 -5.40 24.73 -4.95
C ILE A 323 -6.57 24.71 -3.96
N LEU A 324 -6.30 24.87 -2.66
CA LEU A 324 -7.32 24.89 -1.62
C LEU A 324 -8.34 26.02 -1.83
N ASN A 325 -7.86 27.22 -2.17
CA ASN A 325 -8.73 28.36 -2.46
C ASN A 325 -9.58 28.14 -3.72
N ASN A 326 -8.99 27.57 -4.77
CA ASN A 326 -9.71 27.25 -6.01
C ASN A 326 -10.76 26.16 -5.78
N TYR A 327 -10.43 25.14 -4.98
CA TYR A 327 -11.37 24.10 -4.57
C TYR A 327 -12.56 24.69 -3.80
N LYS A 328 -12.31 25.52 -2.77
CA LYS A 328 -13.36 26.22 -2.02
C LYS A 328 -14.27 27.06 -2.92
N LYS A 329 -13.71 27.88 -3.81
CA LYS A 329 -14.49 28.68 -4.78
C LYS A 329 -15.32 27.81 -5.72
N SER A 330 -14.76 26.69 -6.20
CA SER A 330 -15.48 25.75 -7.07
C SER A 330 -16.64 25.09 -6.33
N GLN A 331 -16.43 24.71 -5.07
CA GLN A 331 -17.44 24.13 -4.20
C GLN A 331 -18.56 25.14 -3.91
N GLU A 332 -18.24 26.36 -3.49
CA GLU A 332 -19.20 27.44 -3.27
C GLU A 332 -20.05 27.72 -4.53
N ASN A 333 -19.43 27.72 -5.71
CA ASN A 333 -20.14 27.88 -6.98
C ASN A 333 -21.09 26.71 -7.27
N ARG A 334 -20.66 25.47 -7.01
CA ARG A 334 -21.53 24.27 -7.18
C ARG A 334 -22.71 24.31 -6.23
N ASP A 335 -22.47 24.64 -4.97
CA ASP A 335 -23.51 24.73 -3.94
C ASP A 335 -24.51 25.83 -4.27
N LYS A 336 -24.04 26.99 -4.75
CA LYS A 336 -24.89 28.08 -5.23
C LYS A 336 -25.72 27.65 -6.44
N GLN A 337 -25.11 27.04 -7.46
CA GLN A 337 -25.84 26.53 -8.63
C GLN A 337 -26.89 25.49 -8.26
N LEU A 338 -26.58 24.59 -7.34
CA LEU A 338 -27.51 23.57 -6.87
C LEU A 338 -28.68 24.22 -6.13
N LYS A 339 -28.39 25.17 -5.24
CA LYS A 339 -29.41 25.96 -4.54
C LYS A 339 -30.31 26.71 -5.52
N ASP A 340 -29.74 27.42 -6.49
CA ASP A 340 -30.48 28.16 -7.51
C ASP A 340 -31.38 27.22 -8.34
N ARG A 341 -30.90 26.02 -8.69
CA ARG A 341 -31.72 24.99 -9.37
C ARG A 341 -32.90 24.52 -8.51
N TYR A 342 -32.67 24.25 -7.22
CA TYR A 342 -33.73 23.86 -6.30
C TYR A 342 -34.77 24.98 -6.12
N GLU A 343 -34.32 26.22 -5.91
CA GLU A 343 -35.21 27.38 -5.76
C GLU A 343 -36.05 27.62 -7.02
N ASN A 344 -35.44 27.52 -8.21
CA ASN A 344 -36.16 27.65 -9.47
C ASN A 344 -37.18 26.53 -9.67
N SER A 345 -36.80 25.27 -9.41
CA SER A 345 -37.73 24.14 -9.50
C SER A 345 -38.91 24.31 -8.53
N LEU A 346 -38.66 24.76 -7.30
CA LEU A 346 -39.69 25.01 -6.30
C LEU A 346 -40.62 26.16 -6.71
N LYS A 347 -40.07 27.21 -7.33
CA LYS A 347 -40.85 28.32 -7.92
C LYS A 347 -41.73 27.85 -9.07
N GLU A 348 -41.21 27.02 -9.98
CA GLU A 348 -41.97 26.43 -11.09
C GLU A 348 -43.11 25.52 -10.59
N GLN A 349 -42.82 24.68 -9.59
CA GLN A 349 -43.83 23.85 -8.93
C GLN A 349 -44.92 24.72 -8.30
N ASN A 350 -44.55 25.78 -7.57
CA ASN A 350 -45.50 26.72 -6.98
C ASN A 350 -46.33 27.46 -8.03
N MET A 351 -45.74 27.87 -9.15
CA MET A 351 -46.49 28.46 -10.27
C MET A 351 -47.47 27.47 -10.89
N THR A 352 -47.07 26.20 -11.03
CA THR A 352 -47.94 25.13 -11.53
C THR A 352 -49.10 24.88 -10.58
N ILE A 353 -48.84 24.77 -9.27
CA ILE A 353 -49.86 24.63 -8.23
C ILE A 353 -50.83 25.82 -8.26
N ALA A 354 -50.32 27.06 -8.36
CA ALA A 354 -51.14 28.25 -8.46
C ALA A 354 -52.03 28.22 -9.72
N GLY A 355 -51.48 27.82 -10.86
CA GLY A 355 -52.23 27.66 -12.11
C GLY A 355 -53.31 26.57 -12.04
N LEU A 356 -53.02 25.45 -11.38
CA LEU A 356 -54.00 24.38 -11.12
C LEU A 356 -55.10 24.85 -10.17
N ASN A 357 -54.75 25.55 -9.09
CA ASN A 357 -55.72 26.13 -8.16
C ASN A 357 -56.63 27.15 -8.86
N ALA A 358 -56.10 28.01 -9.72
CA ALA A 358 -56.90 28.95 -10.51
C ALA A 358 -57.89 28.22 -11.44
N LYS A 359 -57.47 27.12 -12.08
CA LYS A 359 -58.36 26.27 -12.89
C LYS A 359 -59.45 25.64 -12.03
N LEU A 360 -59.12 25.13 -10.85
CA LEU A 360 -60.06 24.54 -9.91
C LEU A 360 -61.11 25.58 -9.46
N ILE A 361 -60.67 26.78 -9.07
CA ILE A 361 -61.56 27.89 -8.70
C ILE A 361 -62.49 28.26 -9.87
N ASN A 362 -61.97 28.34 -11.09
CA ASN A 362 -62.80 28.62 -12.27
C ASN A 362 -63.84 27.52 -12.52
N GLN A 363 -63.48 26.25 -12.34
CA GLN A 363 -64.43 25.14 -12.41
C GLN A 363 -65.50 25.26 -11.32
N GLU A 364 -65.13 25.56 -10.08
CA GLU A 364 -66.09 25.81 -8.99
C GLU A 364 -67.04 26.98 -9.30
N ILE A 365 -66.53 28.07 -9.86
CA ILE A 365 -67.36 29.22 -10.29
C ILE A 365 -68.32 28.79 -11.39
N ASN A 366 -67.87 28.04 -12.38
CA ASN A 366 -68.71 27.54 -13.47
C ASN A 366 -69.79 26.60 -12.94
N TYR A 367 -69.44 25.63 -12.08
CA TYR A 367 -70.42 24.77 -11.43
C TYR A 367 -71.43 25.57 -10.60
N LYS A 368 -70.99 26.58 -9.83
CA LYS A 368 -71.89 27.47 -9.10
C LYS A 368 -72.83 28.25 -10.03
N LYS A 369 -72.36 28.71 -11.19
CA LYS A 369 -73.20 29.38 -12.20
C LYS A 369 -74.22 28.41 -12.80
N GLU A 370 -73.81 27.21 -13.17
CA GLU A 370 -74.71 26.17 -13.68
C GLU A 370 -75.78 25.80 -12.64
N LEU A 371 -75.39 25.64 -11.37
CA LEU A 371 -76.33 25.41 -10.27
C LEU A 371 -77.33 26.54 -10.13
N LYS A 372 -76.88 27.80 -10.15
CA LYS A 372 -77.78 28.97 -10.12
C LYS A 372 -78.71 29.03 -11.33
N ASN A 373 -78.22 28.69 -12.53
CA ASN A 373 -79.04 28.64 -13.73
C ASN A 373 -80.10 27.54 -13.62
N ARG A 374 -79.73 26.33 -13.18
CA ARG A 374 -80.70 25.26 -12.92
C ARG A 374 -81.71 25.63 -11.82
N GLU A 375 -81.27 26.27 -10.73
CA GLU A 375 -82.19 26.78 -9.71
C GLU A 375 -83.17 27.80 -10.27
N LYS A 376 -82.72 28.67 -11.18
CA LYS A 376 -83.58 29.63 -11.86
C LYS A 376 -84.57 28.91 -12.79
N GLU A 377 -84.12 27.96 -13.59
CA GLU A 377 -84.98 27.13 -14.43
C GLU A 377 -86.04 26.38 -13.61
N TYR A 378 -85.66 25.81 -12.45
CA TYR A 378 -86.61 25.19 -11.53
C TYR A 378 -87.60 26.21 -10.96
N LYS A 379 -87.15 27.40 -10.56
CA LYS A 379 -88.06 28.46 -10.08
C LYS A 379 -89.02 28.93 -11.17
N ASP A 380 -88.54 29.11 -12.40
CA ASP A 380 -89.35 29.52 -13.54
C ASP A 380 -90.37 28.41 -13.90
N SER A 381 -89.97 27.14 -13.87
CA SER A 381 -90.87 26.00 -14.06
C SER A 381 -91.93 25.90 -12.96
N ILE A 382 -91.58 26.14 -11.70
CA ILE A 382 -92.54 26.22 -10.59
C ILE A 382 -93.50 27.40 -10.78
N LEU A 383 -93.01 28.54 -11.26
CA LEU A 383 -93.84 29.70 -11.54
C LEU A 383 -94.84 29.42 -12.66
N ASP A 384 -94.43 28.73 -13.73
CA ASP A 384 -95.31 28.34 -14.82
C ASP A 384 -96.33 27.28 -14.40
N LEU A 385 -95.93 26.31 -13.57
CA LEU A 385 -96.88 25.39 -12.93
C LEU A 385 -97.88 26.14 -12.05
N ARG A 386 -97.44 27.15 -11.30
CA ARG A 386 -98.33 27.99 -10.48
C ARG A 386 -99.33 28.76 -11.34
N LYS A 387 -98.89 29.34 -12.47
CA LYS A 387 -99.79 30.01 -13.43
C LYS A 387 -100.81 29.04 -14.04
N MET A 388 -100.42 27.80 -14.36
CA MET A 388 -101.36 26.77 -14.83
C MET A 388 -102.41 26.41 -13.78
N VAL A 389 -102.01 26.30 -12.51
CA VAL A 389 -102.94 26.06 -11.39
C VAL A 389 -103.88 27.24 -11.18
N GLU A 390 -103.39 28.48 -11.22
CA GLU A 390 -104.22 29.69 -11.14
C GLU A 390 -105.20 29.80 -12.32
N PHE A 391 -104.77 29.50 -13.54
CA PHE A 391 -105.64 29.48 -14.72
C PHE A 391 -106.77 28.45 -14.56
N SER A 392 -106.42 27.24 -14.09
CA SER A 392 -107.40 26.18 -13.80
C SER A 392 -108.37 26.57 -12.68
N ALA A 393 -107.89 27.28 -11.64
CA ALA A 393 -108.72 27.79 -10.56
C ALA A 393 -109.69 28.89 -11.05
N ILE A 394 -109.25 29.79 -11.94
CA ILE A 394 -110.11 30.82 -12.54
C ILE A 394 -111.21 30.19 -13.40
N ASP A 395 -110.88 29.16 -14.18
CA ASP A 395 -111.85 28.46 -15.03
C ASP A 395 -112.88 27.65 -14.23
N ALA A 396 -112.43 27.01 -13.14
CA ALA A 396 -113.32 26.38 -12.16
C ALA A 396 -114.25 27.41 -11.49
N ASN A 397 -113.75 28.61 -11.16
CA ASN A 397 -114.54 29.66 -10.53
C ASN A 397 -115.62 30.25 -11.47
N LYS A 398 -115.31 30.40 -12.77
CA LYS A 398 -116.32 30.75 -13.80
C LYS A 398 -117.41 29.68 -13.93
N SER A 399 -117.03 28.41 -13.87
CA SER A 399 -117.98 27.29 -13.90
C SER A 399 -118.87 27.28 -12.64
N MET A 400 -118.30 27.58 -11.47
CA MET A 400 -119.03 27.75 -10.21
C MET A 400 -120.02 28.91 -10.24
N GLN A 401 -119.65 30.07 -10.81
CA GLN A 401 -120.58 31.20 -10.97
C GLN A 401 -121.75 30.85 -11.90
N LYS A 402 -121.51 30.07 -12.95
CA LYS A 402 -122.55 29.58 -13.86
C LYS A 402 -123.54 28.63 -13.16
N ILE A 403 -123.04 27.77 -12.26
CA ILE A 403 -123.87 26.89 -11.41
C ILE A 403 -124.68 27.71 -10.40
N SER A 404 -124.07 28.71 -9.77
CA SER A 404 -124.75 29.56 -8.79
C SER A 404 -125.88 30.38 -9.42
N ASN A 405 -125.73 30.84 -10.66
CA ASN A 405 -126.79 31.50 -11.42
C ASN A 405 -127.93 30.54 -11.79
N LEU A 406 -127.61 29.31 -12.22
CA LEU A 406 -128.63 28.27 -12.49
C LEU A 406 -129.38 27.83 -11.22
N GLN A 407 -128.72 27.78 -10.07
CA GLN A 407 -129.38 27.55 -8.77
C GLN A 407 -130.31 28.70 -8.37
N ARG A 408 -129.94 29.94 -8.70
CA ARG A 408 -130.78 31.12 -8.46
C ARG A 408 -132.03 31.13 -9.34
N ASP A 409 -131.88 30.77 -10.62
CA ASP A 409 -133.00 30.61 -11.54
C ASP A 409 -133.92 29.44 -11.14
N GLY A 410 -133.34 28.34 -10.64
CA GLY A 410 -134.08 27.23 -10.03
C GLY A 410 -134.88 27.66 -8.80
N ALA A 411 -134.28 28.44 -7.90
CA ALA A 411 -134.95 28.93 -6.70
C ALA A 411 -136.07 29.95 -7.00
N ILE A 412 -135.92 30.77 -8.06
CA ILE A 412 -136.97 31.68 -8.54
C ILE A 412 -138.13 30.88 -9.15
N LYS A 413 -137.83 29.84 -9.95
CA LYS A 413 -138.83 28.93 -10.51
C LYS A 413 -139.57 28.13 -9.43
N ASP A 414 -138.87 27.67 -8.39
CA ASP A 414 -139.49 26.97 -7.25
C ASP A 414 -140.38 27.89 -6.41
N LYS A 415 -140.05 29.18 -6.34
CA LYS A 415 -140.88 30.20 -5.70
C LYS A 415 -142.13 30.53 -6.52
N GLU A 416 -142.01 30.62 -7.86
CA GLU A 416 -143.15 30.69 -8.80
C GLU A 416 -144.05 29.45 -8.67
N ILE A 417 -143.48 28.24 -8.56
CA ILE A 417 -144.24 26.98 -8.37
C ILE A 417 -144.93 26.95 -7.00
N LYS A 418 -144.30 27.50 -5.96
CA LYS A 418 -144.89 27.59 -4.63
C LYS A 418 -146.02 28.62 -4.56
N GLU A 419 -145.86 29.78 -5.19
CA GLU A 419 -146.91 30.81 -5.32
C GLU A 419 -148.08 30.32 -6.19
N LEU A 420 -147.83 29.57 -7.28
CA LEU A 420 -148.86 28.90 -8.06
C LEU A 420 -149.55 27.77 -7.28
N LYS A 421 -148.82 27.03 -6.43
CA LYS A 421 -149.40 26.03 -5.51
C LYS A 421 -150.27 26.66 -4.43
N ASP A 422 -149.86 27.80 -3.88
CA ASP A 422 -150.60 28.51 -2.84
C ASP A 422 -151.84 29.22 -3.42
N GLN A 423 -151.78 29.71 -4.67
CA GLN A 423 -152.95 30.16 -5.45
C GLN A 423 -153.89 28.99 -5.81
N ILE A 424 -153.36 27.81 -6.12
CA ILE A 424 -154.16 26.59 -6.33
C ILE A 424 -154.81 26.11 -5.02
N LEU A 425 -154.17 26.28 -3.86
CA LEU A 425 -154.73 25.91 -2.55
C LEU A 425 -155.81 26.88 -2.05
N THR A 426 -155.72 28.18 -2.38
CA THR A 426 -156.78 29.17 -2.10
C THR A 426 -157.95 29.07 -3.08
N LEU A 427 -157.73 28.65 -4.33
CA LEU A 427 -158.81 28.34 -5.28
C LEU A 427 -159.50 26.98 -5.01
N LYS A 428 -158.89 26.09 -4.21
CA LYS A 428 -159.41 24.75 -3.91
C LYS A 428 -160.27 24.68 -2.64
N SER A 429 -160.30 25.73 -1.80
CA SER A 429 -161.20 25.78 -0.63
C SER A 429 -162.53 26.52 -0.87
N ASP A 430 -162.65 27.32 -1.94
CA ASP A 430 -163.88 28.09 -2.23
C ASP A 430 -164.69 27.58 -3.44
N MET A 431 -164.28 26.47 -4.07
CA MET A 431 -164.95 25.88 -5.25
C MET A 431 -165.64 24.53 -4.98
N ASN A 432 -166.25 24.40 -3.79
CA ASN A 432 -167.31 23.41 -3.54
C ASN A 432 -168.56 24.04 -2.89
N ASN A 433 -169.06 25.11 -3.53
CA ASN A 433 -170.48 25.41 -3.59
C ASN A 433 -170.91 25.54 -5.07
N SER A 434 -172.07 24.97 -5.40
CA SER A 434 -172.40 24.49 -6.74
C SER A 434 -172.94 25.59 -7.69
N LYS A 435 -172.32 25.77 -8.88
CA LYS A 435 -172.94 26.15 -10.19
C LYS A 435 -171.91 26.49 -11.30
N LYS A 436 -171.48 25.47 -12.08
CA LYS A 436 -171.03 25.49 -13.52
C LYS A 436 -169.84 24.55 -13.82
N LEU A 437 -170.09 23.26 -13.71
CA LEU A 437 -169.43 22.20 -14.49
C LEU A 437 -170.51 21.51 -15.33
N ALA A 438 -171.09 22.24 -16.29
CA ALA A 438 -172.23 21.82 -17.10
C ALA A 438 -171.94 21.83 -18.62
N ASN A 439 -170.68 21.97 -19.05
CA ASN A 439 -170.34 22.20 -20.47
C ASN A 439 -169.26 21.31 -21.08
N TYR A 440 -168.63 20.41 -20.32
CA TYR A 440 -167.62 19.50 -20.90
C TYR A 440 -167.98 18.00 -20.82
N GLU A 441 -168.90 17.60 -19.92
CA GLU A 441 -169.48 16.25 -19.95
C GLU A 441 -170.66 16.12 -20.93
N LEU A 442 -171.32 17.24 -21.30
CA LEU A 442 -172.37 17.24 -22.34
C LEU A 442 -171.77 17.10 -23.76
N LEU A 443 -170.54 17.58 -23.98
CA LEU A 443 -169.90 17.54 -25.31
C LEU A 443 -169.40 16.14 -25.66
N ASN A 444 -168.89 15.39 -24.68
CA ASN A 444 -168.42 14.03 -24.90
C ASN A 444 -169.58 13.01 -25.01
N SER A 445 -170.77 13.34 -24.48
CA SER A 445 -172.00 12.57 -24.67
C SER A 445 -172.72 12.90 -26.00
N LYS A 446 -172.67 14.16 -26.47
CA LYS A 446 -173.30 14.55 -27.76
C LYS A 446 -172.59 13.93 -28.97
N ILE A 447 -171.28 13.71 -28.87
CA ILE A 447 -170.48 12.99 -29.88
C ILE A 447 -170.97 11.53 -30.00
N THR A 448 -171.38 10.90 -28.90
CA THR A 448 -172.01 9.57 -28.90
C THR A 448 -173.46 9.58 -29.43
N GLU A 449 -174.17 10.71 -29.31
CA GLU A 449 -175.53 10.88 -29.83
C GLU A 449 -175.56 11.02 -31.38
N LEU A 450 -174.53 11.65 -31.95
CA LEU A 450 -174.31 11.76 -33.40
C LEU A 450 -173.99 10.41 -34.06
N GLU A 451 -173.39 9.46 -33.34
CA GLU A 451 -173.15 8.10 -33.82
C GLU A 451 -174.42 7.24 -33.85
N VAL A 452 -175.43 7.53 -33.02
CA VAL A 452 -176.72 6.81 -32.96
C VAL A 452 -177.77 7.38 -33.94
N GLN A 453 -177.79 8.68 -34.22
CA GLN A 453 -178.75 9.26 -35.19
C GLN A 453 -178.37 9.04 -36.66
N ASN A 454 -177.10 8.76 -36.95
CA ASN A 454 -176.67 8.23 -38.25
C ASN A 454 -177.32 6.86 -38.57
N SER A 455 -177.79 6.13 -37.54
CA SER A 455 -178.62 4.92 -37.68
C SER A 455 -180.12 5.23 -37.96
N GLN A 456 -180.62 6.41 -37.56
CA GLN A 456 -182.02 6.83 -37.80
C GLN A 456 -182.25 7.35 -39.23
N LEU A 457 -181.23 7.95 -39.85
CA LEU A 457 -181.17 8.25 -41.29
C LEU A 457 -181.46 6.99 -42.14
N ASN A 458 -181.00 5.82 -41.70
CA ASN A 458 -181.22 4.54 -42.38
C ASN A 458 -182.64 3.95 -42.19
N SER A 459 -183.45 4.44 -41.23
CA SER A 459 -184.76 3.84 -40.93
C SER A 459 -185.97 4.62 -41.48
N LYS A 460 -185.86 5.88 -41.93
CA LYS A 460 -186.99 6.66 -42.52
C LYS A 460 -186.81 7.06 -43.99
N ILE A 461 -185.68 6.68 -44.58
CA ILE A 461 -185.65 6.17 -45.96
C ILE A 461 -186.76 5.10 -46.17
N PHE A 462 -187.27 4.43 -45.12
CA PHE A 462 -188.46 3.58 -45.11
C PHE A 462 -189.82 4.33 -45.21
N ALA A 463 -189.90 5.65 -44.97
CA ALA A 463 -191.15 6.45 -45.04
C ALA A 463 -191.33 7.18 -46.39
N ILE A 464 -190.34 7.14 -47.28
CA ILE A 464 -190.55 7.22 -48.73
C ILE A 464 -191.56 6.15 -49.19
N ILE A 465 -191.81 5.09 -48.42
CA ILE A 465 -192.86 4.09 -48.70
C ILE A 465 -194.27 4.61 -48.29
N GLN A 466 -194.35 5.70 -47.51
CA GLN A 466 -195.57 6.48 -47.28
C GLN A 466 -195.74 7.66 -48.28
N SER A 467 -194.96 7.70 -49.38
CA SER A 467 -195.30 8.49 -50.56
C SER A 467 -196.68 8.14 -51.15
N ALA A 468 -197.18 6.94 -50.90
CA ALA A 468 -198.18 6.37 -51.78
C ALA A 468 -199.57 6.31 -51.17
N LYS A 469 -199.73 6.63 -49.87
CA LYS A 469 -200.98 6.30 -49.19
C LYS A 469 -202.06 7.37 -49.28
N GLU A 470 -201.78 8.66 -49.47
CA GLU A 470 -202.87 9.65 -49.35
C GLU A 470 -202.59 11.03 -50.05
N GLY A 471 -202.33 11.17 -51.36
CA GLY A 471 -202.62 10.28 -52.49
C GLY A 471 -204.13 10.09 -52.76
N LEU A 472 -204.92 10.05 -51.69
CA LEU A 472 -206.32 9.64 -51.68
C LEU A 472 -207.20 10.79 -51.16
N GLU A 473 -206.64 11.77 -50.42
CA GLU A 473 -207.37 12.99 -49.99
C GLU A 473 -207.11 14.25 -50.84
N SER A 474 -206.44 14.11 -52.00
CA SER A 474 -206.73 14.95 -53.16
C SER A 474 -208.16 14.75 -53.70
N THR A 475 -208.96 13.85 -53.11
CA THR A 475 -210.35 13.56 -53.50
C THR A 475 -211.36 14.22 -52.53
N LYS A 476 -210.89 14.87 -51.45
CA LYS A 476 -211.69 15.82 -50.65
C LYS A 476 -211.44 17.30 -50.99
N GLN A 477 -210.49 17.59 -51.89
CA GLN A 477 -210.49 18.83 -52.71
C GLN A 477 -211.88 19.16 -53.30
N THR A 478 -212.77 18.19 -53.42
CA THR A 478 -213.93 18.32 -54.30
C THR A 478 -215.24 18.53 -53.54
N TYR A 479 -215.30 18.26 -52.23
CA TYR A 479 -216.59 18.20 -51.52
C TYR A 479 -216.96 19.42 -50.62
N ILE A 480 -216.07 20.39 -50.31
CA ILE A 480 -216.46 21.63 -49.56
C ILE A 480 -216.30 22.96 -50.35
N LYS A 481 -215.66 22.96 -51.52
CA LYS A 481 -216.05 23.91 -52.59
C LYS A 481 -217.56 23.83 -52.90
N GLU A 482 -218.20 22.67 -52.72
CA GLU A 482 -219.67 22.47 -52.82
C GLU A 482 -220.46 23.13 -51.65
N LEU A 483 -219.80 23.51 -50.54
CA LEU A 483 -220.38 24.26 -49.41
C LEU A 483 -220.11 25.78 -49.49
N GLU A 484 -219.04 26.20 -50.17
CA GLU A 484 -218.87 27.57 -50.72
C GLU A 484 -220.07 28.00 -51.63
N ASN A 485 -220.95 27.06 -52.06
CA ASN A 485 -222.16 27.31 -52.88
C ASN A 485 -223.50 27.29 -52.12
N GLN A 486 -223.60 26.58 -50.99
CA GLN A 486 -224.88 26.42 -50.28
C GLN A 486 -225.17 27.46 -49.18
N LYS A 487 -224.20 28.28 -48.72
CA LYS A 487 -224.50 29.46 -47.86
C LYS A 487 -224.10 30.82 -48.42
N LYS A 488 -223.57 30.84 -49.65
CA LYS A 488 -224.07 31.80 -50.63
C LYS A 488 -225.60 31.71 -50.66
N TYR A 489 -226.32 30.63 -51.00
CA TYR A 489 -227.82 30.59 -51.04
C TYR A 489 -228.66 31.08 -49.81
N TYR A 490 -228.07 31.30 -48.61
CA TYR A 490 -228.71 32.01 -47.49
C TYR A 490 -228.13 33.43 -47.22
N GLU A 491 -227.21 33.94 -48.06
CA GLU A 491 -227.37 35.18 -48.86
C GLU A 491 -228.80 35.66 -48.77
N GLU A 492 -228.99 36.97 -48.87
CA GLU A 492 -230.19 37.47 -49.53
C GLU A 492 -231.52 37.26 -48.80
N MET A 493 -231.67 36.27 -47.91
CA MET A 493 -232.86 36.02 -47.11
C MET A 493 -232.89 36.89 -45.84
N ILE A 494 -231.75 37.37 -45.28
CA ILE A 494 -231.71 38.44 -44.22
C ILE A 494 -231.28 39.83 -44.74
N LYS A 495 -230.71 39.92 -45.94
CA LYS A 495 -230.64 41.19 -46.71
C LYS A 495 -232.06 41.75 -47.02
N ASN A 496 -233.14 40.97 -46.84
CA ASN A 496 -234.53 41.32 -47.22
C ASN A 496 -235.52 41.59 -46.06
N ILE A 497 -235.18 41.28 -44.79
CA ILE A 497 -236.23 41.21 -43.74
C ILE A 497 -236.34 42.41 -42.78
N LYS A 498 -235.33 43.23 -42.45
CA LYS A 498 -235.57 44.48 -41.67
C LYS A 498 -234.47 45.55 -41.87
N THR A 499 -234.44 46.52 -42.80
CA THR A 499 -235.33 47.09 -43.86
C THR A 499 -236.75 47.48 -43.48
N GLN A 500 -237.23 47.20 -42.26
CA GLN A 500 -238.63 47.43 -41.87
C GLN A 500 -238.84 48.10 -40.51
N GLU A 501 -237.80 48.52 -39.78
CA GLU A 501 -237.98 49.39 -38.57
C GLU A 501 -236.86 50.45 -38.49
N ILE A 502 -236.85 51.55 -39.28
CA ILE A 502 -237.77 52.70 -39.38
C ILE A 502 -237.45 53.79 -38.36
N ASN A 503 -237.02 54.92 -38.92
CA ASN A 503 -237.55 56.26 -38.67
C ASN A 503 -238.00 56.52 -37.24
N ARG A 504 -237.13 57.14 -36.44
CA ARG A 504 -237.50 58.23 -35.52
C ARG A 504 -236.31 58.58 -34.65
N ASP A 505 -235.88 59.81 -34.48
CA ASP A 505 -236.14 61.11 -35.08
C ASP A 505 -235.18 61.99 -34.25
N SER A 506 -234.13 62.56 -34.84
CA SER A 506 -234.14 63.77 -35.64
C SER A 506 -234.50 65.05 -34.84
N ASN A 507 -233.63 66.05 -35.04
CA ASN A 507 -233.77 67.50 -34.79
C ASN A 507 -233.45 68.01 -33.37
N GLY A 508 -232.79 69.15 -33.18
CA GLY A 508 -232.28 70.19 -34.10
C GLY A 508 -232.09 71.53 -33.32
N SER A 509 -231.28 72.44 -33.86
CA SER A 509 -231.17 73.91 -33.59
C SER A 509 -230.92 74.47 -32.17
N ALA A 510 -230.08 75.52 -32.13
CA ALA A 510 -229.65 76.42 -31.03
C ALA A 510 -228.37 76.03 -30.25
#